data_AF-A0A958UHZ4-F1
#
_entry.id   AF-A0A958UHZ4-F1
#
_cell.length_a   1.000
_cell.length_b   1.000
_cell.length_c   1.000
_cell.angle_alpha   90.00
_cell.angle_beta   90.00
_cell.angle_gamma   90.00
#
_symmetry.space_group_name_H-M   'P 1'
#
loop_
_entity.id
_entity.type
_entity.pdbx_description
1 polymer ?
#
loop_
_entity_poly.entity_id
_entity_poly.type
_entity_poly.pdbx_seq_one_letter_code
_entity_poly.pdbx_strand_id
1 'polypeptide(L)' 'MTSQEIRSKFLNFFEGKKHLVVPSAPMVLKNDPTLMFVNSGMAPFKEFFLGNSEPKNSRIADTQKC' A
#
# COMPACT_ATOMS: atom_id res chain seq x y z
N MET A 1 12.51 9.05 -18.76
CA MET A 1 11.75 9.15 -17.51
C MET A 1 12.60 8.61 -16.38
N THR A 2 12.71 9.33 -15.26
CA THR A 2 13.41 8.85 -14.06
C THR A 2 12.54 7.87 -13.27
N SER A 3 13.14 7.09 -12.37
CA SER A 3 12.38 6.19 -11.49
C SER A 3 11.39 6.97 -10.61
N GLN A 4 11.76 8.18 -10.18
CA GLN A 4 10.88 9.08 -9.44
C GLN A 4 9.69 9.53 -10.29
N GLU A 5 9.91 9.87 -11.56
CA GLU A 5 8.83 10.26 -12.48
C GLU A 5 7.86 9.12 -12.77
N ILE A 6 8.36 7.89 -12.96
CA ILE A 6 7.50 6.70 -13.14
C ILE A 6 6.64 6.48 -11.90
N ARG A 7 7.25 6.56 -10.71
CA ARG A 7 6.54 6.42 -9.43
C ARG A 7 5.42 7.44 -9.29
N SER A 8 5.71 8.71 -9.56
CA SER A 8 4.70 9.77 -9.50
C SER A 8 3.60 9.58 -10.54
N LYS A 9 3.92 9.17 -11.78
CA LYS A 9 2.89 8.90 -12.80
C LYS A 9 1.96 7.75 -12.40
N PHE A 10 2.50 6.69 -11.80
CA PHE A 10 1.69 5.56 -11.31
C PHE A 10 0.69 6.03 -10.23
N LEU A 11 1.18 6.73 -9.20
CA LEU A 11 0.31 7.21 -8.11
C LEU A 11 -0.74 8.21 -8.61
N ASN A 12 -0.35 9.17 -9.45
CA ASN A 12 -1.26 10.17 -10.00
C ASN A 12 -2.34 9.54 -10.90
N PHE A 13 -2.00 8.49 -11.65
CA PHE A 13 -2.98 7.76 -12.45
C PHE A 13 -4.07 7.14 -11.58
N PHE A 14 -3.70 6.48 -10.48
CA PHE A 14 -4.65 5.83 -9.59
C PHE A 14 -5.44 6.83 -8.73
N GLU A 15 -4.82 7.92 -8.31
CA GLU A 15 -5.50 9.06 -7.67
C GLU A 15 -6.60 9.61 -8.58
N GLY A 16 -6.30 9.83 -9.88
CA GLY A 16 -7.28 10.23 -10.89
C GLY A 16 -8.41 9.21 -11.12
N LYS A 17 -8.21 7.94 -10.71
CA LYS A 17 -9.22 6.87 -10.68
C LYS A 17 -9.91 6.71 -9.32
N LYS A 18 -9.80 7.72 -8.45
CA LYS A 18 -10.40 7.78 -7.10
C LYS A 18 -9.82 6.74 -6.12
N HIS A 19 -8.56 6.36 -6.26
CA HIS A 19 -7.85 5.60 -5.23
C HIS A 19 -7.27 6.57 -4.20
N LEU A 20 -7.39 6.24 -2.93
CA LEU A 20 -6.68 6.94 -1.86
C LEU A 20 -5.19 6.60 -1.95
N VAL A 21 -4.34 7.59 -2.20
CA VAL A 21 -2.89 7.41 -2.15
C VAL A 21 -2.45 7.38 -0.69
N VAL A 22 -1.78 6.32 -0.28
CA VAL A 22 -1.27 6.16 1.09
C VAL A 22 0.25 6.02 1.10
N PRO A 23 0.94 6.43 2.19
CA PRO A 23 2.37 6.24 2.30
C PRO A 23 2.71 4.75 2.42
N SER A 24 3.91 4.39 1.96
CA SER A 24 4.48 3.06 2.19
C SER A 24 4.52 2.76 3.69
N ALA A 25 4.05 1.58 4.06
CA ALA A 25 4.14 1.05 5.40
C ALA A 25 5.61 0.82 5.83
N PRO A 26 5.88 0.80 7.14
CA PRO A 26 7.19 0.43 7.68
C PRO A 26 7.62 -0.97 7.21
N MET A 27 8.93 -1.20 7.12
CA MET A 27 9.48 -2.49 6.68
C MET A 27 9.12 -3.64 7.63
N VAL A 28 8.89 -3.36 8.91
CA VAL A 28 8.48 -4.36 9.92
C VAL A 28 7.06 -4.02 10.40
N LEU A 29 6.15 -4.98 10.32
CA LEU A 29 4.80 -4.85 10.87
C LEU A 29 4.81 -5.32 12.33
N LYS A 30 4.46 -4.43 13.26
CA LYS A 30 4.44 -4.75 14.71
C LYS A 30 3.38 -5.78 15.10
N ASN A 31 2.37 -5.97 14.24
CA ASN A 31 1.16 -6.71 14.58
C ASN A 31 1.10 -8.09 13.89
N ASP A 32 2.10 -8.44 13.08
CA ASP A 32 2.18 -9.75 12.43
C ASP A 32 3.50 -10.45 12.85
N PRO A 33 3.48 -11.33 13.87
CA PRO A 33 4.68 -12.01 14.33
C PRO A 33 5.16 -13.09 13.34
N THR A 34 4.39 -13.41 12.30
CA THR A 34 4.75 -14.42 11.29
C THR A 34 5.47 -13.81 10.09
N LEU A 35 5.37 -12.49 9.91
CA LEU A 35 5.98 -11.77 8.81
C LEU A 35 7.16 -10.91 9.31
N MET A 36 8.38 -11.33 9.00
CA MET A 36 9.59 -10.61 9.41
C MET A 36 9.73 -9.23 8.73
N PHE A 37 9.46 -9.15 7.42
CA PHE A 37 9.48 -7.92 6.64
C PHE A 37 8.31 -7.83 5.67
N VAL A 38 7.83 -6.62 5.40
CA VAL A 38 6.84 -6.36 4.35
C VAL A 38 7.46 -6.72 3.00
N ASN A 39 6.97 -7.81 2.41
CA ASN A 39 7.45 -8.37 1.16
C ASN A 39 6.59 -7.96 -0.06
N SER A 40 5.45 -7.31 0.17
CA SER A 40 4.50 -6.93 -0.86
C SER A 40 3.69 -5.70 -0.46
N GLY A 41 3.17 -4.97 -1.45
CA GLY A 41 2.28 -3.83 -1.21
C GLY A 41 0.95 -4.21 -0.56
N MET A 42 0.51 -5.47 -0.64
CA MET A 42 -0.75 -5.91 -0.04
C MET A 42 -0.64 -6.30 1.43
N ALA A 43 0.56 -6.68 1.91
CA ALA A 43 0.75 -7.19 3.28
C ALA A 43 0.25 -6.22 4.37
N PRO A 44 0.45 -4.89 4.28
CA PRO A 44 -0.11 -3.94 5.24
C PRO A 44 -1.65 -3.86 5.24
N PHE A 45 -2.30 -4.33 4.17
CA PHE A 45 -3.75 -4.26 3.97
C PHE A 45 -4.45 -5.62 4.17
N LYS A 46 -3.72 -6.65 4.61
CA LYS A 46 -4.22 -8.02 4.79
C LYS A 46 -5.51 -8.08 5.60
N GLU A 47 -5.59 -7.34 6.71
CA GLU A 47 -6.78 -7.32 7.59
C GLU A 47 -8.03 -6.77 6.90
N PHE A 48 -7.88 -5.87 5.92
CA PHE A 48 -9.00 -5.37 5.13
C PHE A 48 -9.49 -6.42 4.12
N PHE A 49 -8.57 -7.17 3.51
CA PHE A 49 -8.93 -8.26 2.60
C PHE A 49 -9.59 -9.44 3.30
N LEU A 50 -9.21 -9.71 4.55
CA LEU A 50 -9.81 -10.76 5.38
C LEU A 50 -11.15 -10.35 6.01
N GLY A 51 -11.52 -9.07 5.94
CA GLY A 51 -12.74 -8.54 6.57
C GLY A 51 -12.63 -8.36 8.08
N ASN A 52 -11.43 -8.42 8.65
CA ASN A 52 -11.18 -8.23 10.07
C ASN A 52 -11.24 -6.74 10.48
N SER A 53 -11.14 -5.84 9.51
CA SER A 53 -11.24 -4.39 9.72
C SER A 53 -11.79 -3.69 8.48
N GLU A 54 -12.43 -2.53 8.68
CA GLU A 54 -12.95 -1.73 7.57
C GLU A 54 -11.88 -0.76 7.04
N PRO A 55 -11.62 -0.76 5.71
CA PRO A 55 -10.70 0.20 5.12
C PRO A 55 -11.35 1.59 5.04
N LYS A 56 -10.56 2.65 5.28
CA LYS A 56 -11.02 4.05 5.14
C LYS A 56 -11.49 4.40 3.73
N ASN A 57 -11.04 3.66 2.72
CA ASN A 57 -11.44 3.81 1.33
C ASN A 57 -11.46 2.41 0.68
N SER A 58 -12.47 2.14 -0.15
CA SER A 58 -12.58 0.89 -0.91
C SER A 58 -11.53 0.75 -2.00
N ARG A 59 -10.82 1.83 -2.34
CA ARG A 59 -9.75 1.88 -3.34
C ARG A 59 -8.54 2.59 -2.78
N ILE A 60 -7.40 1.91 -2.77
CA ILE A 60 -6.13 2.42 -2.22
C ILE A 60 -5.01 2.16 -3.23
N ALA A 61 -4.05 3.08 -3.33
CA ALA A 61 -2.83 2.90 -4.12
C ALA A 61 -1.61 3.40 -3.34
N ASP A 62 -0.48 2.71 -3.48
CA ASP A 62 0.78 3.07 -2.84
C ASP A 62 1.98 2.61 -3.67
N THR A 63 3.18 2.93 -3.19
CA THR A 63 4.43 2.32 -3.68
C THR A 63 5.20 1.79 -2.47
N GLN A 64 5.00 0.52 -2.15
CA GLN A 64 5.60 -0.12 -0.98
C GLN A 64 7.09 -0.41 -1.18
N LYS A 65 7.90 -0.14 -0.15
CA LYS A 65 9.27 -0.65 -0.06
C LYS A 65 9.21 -2.11 0.40
N CYS A 66 9.80 -3.00 -0.40
CA CYS A 66 9.91 -4.43 -0.16
C CYS A 66 11.36 -4.87 -0.38
#